data_AF-A0A914E9P6-F1
#
_entry.id   AF-A0A914E9P6-F1
#
_cell.length_a   1.000
_cell.length_b   1.000
_cell.length_c   1.000
_cell.angle_alpha   90.00
_cell.angle_beta   90.00
_cell.angle_gamma   90.00
#
_symmetry.space_group_name_H-M   'P 1'
#
loop_
_entity.id
_entity.type
_entity.pdbx_description
1 polymer ?
#
loop_
_entity_poly.entity_id
_entity_poly.type
_entity_poly.pdbx_seq_one_letter_code
_entity_poly.pdbx_strand_id
1 'polypeptide(L)'
;MFDAYGFGAKIPPTYQVSHLFPLNVSTMNPTVHGVEGVMEAYRICLRNTQIYGPTNFSPVINSVAQKAAYGQRGDRYQVLLIITDGVITDMQQTLSAVIQASTLPLSIIIVGVGNDNFEKMDELDSDDKLLSFNGRTAARDIVQFVPFRNFLTGAQMEFSMAQAALAKEVLAEVPDQVTSYMKSKNIAPKPPQDPTPEEADGIYPNSLHQNSNSIPYDQGSVDTARLSEISYHSSPYNTPRMSINQGQPSYPVQADGIQRSSAPYTLENSGIQRNPAPYPVDPSRMVSPSAPYN
;
A
#
# COMPACT_ATOMS: atom_id res chain seq x y z
N MET A 1 12.83 -0.96 -12.41
CA MET A 1 11.50 -1.23 -13.01
C MET A 1 10.55 -1.60 -11.90
N PHE A 2 9.28 -1.21 -11.99
CA PHE A 2 8.22 -1.54 -11.02
C PHE A 2 7.09 -2.24 -11.74
N ASP A 3 6.39 -3.16 -11.08
CA ASP A 3 5.12 -3.68 -11.56
C ASP A 3 3.97 -2.94 -10.87
N ALA A 4 3.08 -2.34 -11.66
CA ALA A 4 1.98 -1.53 -11.16
C ALA A 4 0.63 -2.15 -11.55
N TYR A 5 -0.17 -2.45 -10.53
CA TYR A 5 -1.46 -3.12 -10.66
C TYR A 5 -2.61 -2.29 -10.09
N GLY A 6 -3.80 -2.48 -10.65
CA GLY A 6 -5.07 -2.06 -10.09
C GLY A 6 -5.94 -3.27 -9.72
N PHE A 7 -6.92 -3.04 -8.86
CA PHE A 7 -7.93 -4.02 -8.47
C PHE A 7 -9.25 -3.29 -8.14
N GLY A 8 -10.38 -3.98 -8.27
CA GLY A 8 -11.68 -3.41 -7.94
C GLY A 8 -12.20 -2.43 -8.99
N ALA A 9 -11.96 -2.68 -10.28
CA ALA A 9 -12.47 -1.81 -11.34
C ALA A 9 -13.02 -2.62 -12.51
N LYS A 10 -13.95 -2.03 -13.25
CA LYS A 10 -14.35 -2.53 -14.56
C LYS A 10 -13.40 -1.98 -15.61
N ILE A 11 -12.71 -2.86 -16.31
CA ILE A 11 -11.66 -2.49 -17.28
C ILE A 11 -12.09 -2.74 -18.72
N PRO A 12 -11.65 -1.93 -19.69
CA PRO A 12 -11.88 -2.20 -21.12
C PRO A 12 -11.28 -3.55 -21.55
N PRO A 13 -11.77 -4.15 -22.66
CA PRO A 13 -12.87 -3.69 -23.50
C PRO A 13 -14.25 -4.16 -23.03
N THR A 14 -14.31 -5.18 -22.17
CA THR A 14 -15.56 -5.83 -21.76
C THR A 14 -16.23 -5.13 -20.59
N TYR A 15 -15.50 -4.28 -19.84
CA TYR A 15 -15.97 -3.64 -18.61
C TYR A 15 -16.52 -4.64 -17.58
N GLN A 16 -15.92 -5.82 -17.53
CA GLN A 16 -16.12 -6.77 -16.44
C GLN A 16 -15.25 -6.38 -15.25
N VAL A 17 -15.73 -6.70 -14.05
CA VAL A 17 -15.00 -6.43 -12.81
C VAL A 17 -13.73 -7.25 -12.78
N SER A 18 -12.59 -6.58 -12.58
CA SER A 18 -11.31 -7.21 -12.36
C SER A 18 -10.77 -6.85 -10.98
N HIS A 19 -10.30 -7.86 -10.27
CA HIS A 19 -9.61 -7.72 -8.98
C HIS A 19 -8.09 -7.80 -9.12
N LEU A 20 -7.57 -7.86 -10.36
CA LEU A 20 -6.15 -7.73 -10.64
C LEU A 20 -5.96 -7.42 -12.12
N PHE A 21 -5.38 -6.26 -12.43
CA PHE A 21 -5.05 -5.87 -13.79
C PHE A 21 -3.86 -4.90 -13.82
N PRO A 22 -3.08 -4.86 -14.90
CA PRO A 22 -2.03 -3.85 -15.08
C PRO A 22 -2.60 -2.42 -15.08
N LEU A 23 -1.96 -1.47 -14.39
CA LEU A 23 -2.39 -0.05 -14.46
C LEU A 23 -2.29 0.50 -15.88
N ASN A 24 -1.28 0.07 -16.65
CA ASN A 24 -1.21 0.38 -18.08
C ASN A 24 -2.18 -0.51 -18.87
N VAL A 25 -3.47 -0.19 -18.77
CA VAL A 25 -4.57 -0.91 -19.42
C VAL A 25 -4.52 -0.85 -20.95
N SER A 26 -3.75 0.08 -21.53
CA SER A 26 -3.59 0.19 -22.99
C SER A 26 -2.68 -0.90 -23.55
N THR A 27 -1.60 -1.24 -22.85
CA THR A 27 -0.63 -2.26 -23.29
C THR A 27 -0.82 -3.61 -22.60
N MET A 28 -1.60 -3.63 -21.51
CA MET A 28 -1.74 -4.78 -20.61
C MET A 28 -0.39 -5.27 -20.06
N ASN A 29 0.60 -4.38 -19.97
CA ASN A 29 1.90 -4.64 -19.35
C ASN A 29 1.95 -3.99 -17.96
N PRO A 30 2.16 -4.74 -16.87
CA PRO A 30 2.27 -4.16 -15.53
C PRO A 30 3.59 -3.42 -15.30
N THR A 31 4.64 -3.72 -16.07
CA THR A 31 5.98 -3.20 -15.81
C THR A 31 6.14 -1.76 -16.33
N VAL A 32 6.66 -0.88 -15.47
CA VAL A 32 6.90 0.54 -15.73
C VAL A 32 8.29 0.97 -15.27
N HIS A 33 8.79 2.09 -15.82
CA HIS A 33 10.10 2.65 -15.51
C HIS A 33 10.00 3.78 -14.47
N GLY A 34 10.63 3.57 -13.31
CA GLY A 34 10.69 4.56 -12.25
C GLY A 34 9.31 4.87 -11.62
N VAL A 35 9.31 5.78 -10.64
CA VAL A 35 8.08 6.26 -10.00
C VAL A 35 7.22 7.05 -10.98
N GLU A 36 7.84 7.83 -11.87
CA GLU A 36 7.10 8.56 -12.93
C GLU A 36 6.30 7.64 -13.84
N GLY A 37 6.83 6.46 -14.19
CA GLY A 37 6.10 5.46 -14.95
C GLY A 37 4.88 4.90 -14.20
N VAL A 38 4.97 4.75 -12.87
CA VAL A 38 3.83 4.36 -12.03
C VAL A 38 2.76 5.46 -12.05
N MET A 39 3.17 6.72 -11.90
CA MET A 39 2.26 7.86 -11.90
C MET A 39 1.54 8.02 -13.25
N GLU A 40 2.24 7.82 -14.36
CA GLU A 40 1.61 7.87 -15.69
C GLU A 40 0.64 6.71 -15.91
N ALA A 41 1.04 5.48 -15.57
CA ALA A 41 0.14 4.33 -15.67
C ALA A 41 -1.12 4.50 -14.80
N TYR A 42 -0.99 5.07 -13.60
CA TYR A 42 -2.13 5.42 -12.74
C TYR A 42 -3.08 6.42 -13.41
N ARG A 43 -2.55 7.51 -14.00
CA ARG A 43 -3.37 8.50 -14.73
C ARG A 43 -4.06 7.93 -15.96
N ILE A 44 -3.40 7.01 -16.67
CA ILE A 44 -3.99 6.28 -17.80
C ILE A 44 -5.14 5.40 -17.29
N CYS A 45 -4.89 4.59 -16.26
CA CYS A 45 -5.88 3.71 -15.65
C CYS A 45 -7.14 4.47 -15.26
N LEU A 46 -7.01 5.53 -14.45
CA LEU A 46 -8.14 6.31 -13.95
C LEU A 46 -9.05 6.85 -15.06
N ARG A 47 -8.50 7.23 -16.21
CA ARG A 47 -9.27 7.76 -17.34
C ARG A 47 -10.01 6.68 -18.14
N ASN A 48 -9.57 5.43 -18.06
CA ASN A 48 -10.03 4.34 -18.92
C ASN A 48 -10.85 3.26 -18.17
N THR A 49 -10.82 3.25 -16.85
CA THR A 49 -11.54 2.26 -16.02
C THR A 49 -12.75 2.87 -15.31
N GLN A 50 -13.74 2.04 -14.98
CA GLN A 50 -14.82 2.45 -14.07
C GLN A 50 -14.52 1.89 -12.67
N ILE A 51 -14.32 2.78 -11.70
CA ILE A 51 -14.09 2.41 -10.30
C ILE A 51 -15.31 1.60 -9.81
N TYR A 52 -15.05 0.49 -9.15
CA TYR A 52 -16.08 -0.43 -8.70
C TYR A 52 -15.65 -1.11 -7.38
N GLY A 53 -16.36 -2.14 -6.96
CA GLY A 53 -15.98 -2.99 -5.83
C GLY A 53 -16.26 -4.46 -6.12
N PRO A 54 -16.01 -5.38 -5.17
CA PRO A 54 -15.45 -5.15 -3.84
C PRO A 54 -13.93 -4.88 -3.82
N THR A 55 -13.45 -4.45 -2.65
CA THR A 55 -12.02 -4.29 -2.31
C THR A 55 -11.45 -5.65 -1.88
N ASN A 56 -10.77 -6.32 -2.79
CA ASN A 56 -10.22 -7.67 -2.59
C ASN A 56 -8.69 -7.66 -2.72
N PHE A 57 -7.97 -8.06 -1.67
CA PHE A 57 -6.49 -8.05 -1.66
C PHE A 57 -5.88 -9.39 -2.03
N SER A 58 -6.58 -10.50 -1.79
CA SER A 58 -6.05 -11.84 -2.03
C SER A 58 -5.52 -12.03 -3.47
N PRO A 59 -6.18 -11.53 -4.53
CA PRO A 59 -5.67 -11.69 -5.90
C PRO A 59 -4.30 -11.05 -6.13
N VAL A 60 -4.08 -9.81 -5.66
CA VAL A 60 -2.79 -9.12 -5.85
C VAL A 60 -1.69 -9.73 -4.98
N ILE A 61 -2.00 -10.11 -3.73
CA ILE A 61 -1.04 -10.77 -2.84
C ILE A 61 -0.58 -12.10 -3.44
N ASN A 62 -1.51 -12.93 -3.91
CA ASN A 62 -1.17 -14.22 -4.53
C ASN A 62 -0.30 -14.05 -5.79
N SER A 63 -0.63 -13.09 -6.65
CA SER A 63 0.15 -12.80 -7.87
C SER A 63 1.58 -12.38 -7.55
N VAL A 64 1.77 -11.48 -6.58
CA VAL A 64 3.10 -11.02 -6.18
C VAL A 64 3.85 -12.10 -5.41
N ALA A 65 3.18 -12.91 -4.59
CA ALA A 65 3.78 -14.07 -3.94
C ALA A 65 4.35 -15.07 -4.97
N GLN A 66 3.61 -15.37 -6.04
CA GLN A 66 4.12 -16.22 -7.14
C GLN A 66 5.40 -15.65 -7.76
N LYS A 67 5.51 -14.33 -7.92
CA LYS A 67 6.73 -13.67 -8.40
C LYS A 67 7.87 -13.74 -7.37
N ALA A 68 7.57 -13.49 -6.10
CA ALA A 68 8.55 -13.56 -5.01
C ALA A 68 9.14 -14.97 -4.86
N ALA A 69 8.38 -16.02 -5.19
CA ALA A 69 8.84 -17.41 -5.12
C ALA A 69 10.09 -17.70 -5.98
N TYR A 70 10.36 -16.91 -7.03
CA TYR A 70 11.59 -17.04 -7.83
C TYR A 70 12.83 -16.40 -7.18
N GLY A 71 12.67 -15.51 -6.19
CA GLY A 71 13.77 -14.79 -5.52
C GLY A 71 14.39 -15.51 -4.31
N GLN A 72 14.10 -16.80 -4.14
CA GLN A 72 14.46 -17.54 -2.91
C GLN A 72 15.97 -17.73 -2.70
N ARG A 73 16.81 -17.38 -3.68
CA ARG A 73 18.27 -17.43 -3.57
C ARG A 73 18.85 -16.19 -2.88
N GLY A 74 18.02 -15.23 -2.47
CA GLY A 74 18.45 -14.01 -1.79
C GLY A 74 18.98 -12.92 -2.72
N ASP A 75 18.82 -13.10 -4.02
CA ASP A 75 19.15 -12.12 -5.06
C ASP A 75 18.02 -11.12 -5.31
N ARG A 76 16.79 -11.43 -4.88
CA ARG A 76 15.64 -10.53 -4.99
C ARG A 76 14.72 -10.64 -3.78
N TYR A 77 14.39 -9.49 -3.21
CA TYR A 77 13.34 -9.33 -2.21
C TYR A 77 12.28 -8.38 -2.74
N GLN A 78 11.01 -8.69 -2.54
CA GLN A 78 9.90 -7.93 -3.08
C GLN A 78 9.17 -7.18 -1.97
N VAL A 79 8.81 -5.92 -2.23
CA VAL A 79 7.91 -5.14 -1.37
C VAL A 79 6.67 -4.81 -2.19
N LEU A 80 5.51 -5.27 -1.74
CA LEU A 80 4.21 -4.94 -2.32
C LEU A 80 3.62 -3.76 -1.55
N LEU A 81 3.45 -2.61 -2.20
CA LEU A 81 2.69 -1.49 -1.65
C LEU A 81 1.25 -1.54 -2.17
N ILE A 82 0.28 -1.64 -1.25
CA ILE A 82 -1.16 -1.57 -1.52
C ILE A 82 -1.66 -0.23 -0.99
N ILE A 83 -2.36 0.54 -1.83
CA ILE A 83 -3.04 1.77 -1.43
C ILE A 83 -4.54 1.53 -1.57
N THR A 84 -5.31 1.75 -0.50
CA THR A 84 -6.76 1.52 -0.47
C THR A 84 -7.47 2.67 0.24
N ASP A 85 -8.69 2.98 -0.16
CA ASP A 85 -9.58 3.90 0.56
C ASP A 85 -10.69 3.18 1.34
N GLY A 86 -10.81 1.86 1.20
CA GLY A 86 -11.94 1.09 1.73
C GLY A 86 -11.60 -0.21 2.43
N VAL A 87 -12.59 -0.75 3.15
CA VAL A 87 -12.53 -2.00 3.92
C VAL A 87 -12.30 -3.24 3.05
N ILE A 88 -11.43 -4.14 3.50
CA ILE A 88 -11.19 -5.45 2.87
C ILE A 88 -12.46 -6.32 2.92
N THR A 89 -12.90 -6.80 1.76
CA THR A 89 -14.08 -7.65 1.62
C THR A 89 -13.74 -9.13 1.64
N ASP A 90 -12.57 -9.54 1.12
CA ASP A 90 -12.11 -10.93 1.05
C ASP A 90 -11.18 -11.33 2.21
N MET A 91 -11.52 -10.93 3.45
CA MET A 91 -10.63 -11.03 4.60
C MET A 91 -10.05 -12.44 4.81
N GLN A 92 -10.87 -13.49 4.72
CA GLN A 92 -10.41 -14.88 4.92
C GLN A 92 -9.41 -15.34 3.85
N GLN A 93 -9.62 -14.93 2.60
CA GLN A 93 -8.74 -15.22 1.48
C GLN A 93 -7.46 -14.40 1.58
N THR A 94 -7.54 -13.17 2.08
CA THR A 94 -6.40 -12.29 2.34
C THR A 94 -5.52 -12.84 3.47
N LEU A 95 -6.11 -13.21 4.61
CA LEU A 95 -5.41 -13.92 5.71
C LEU A 95 -4.68 -15.16 5.20
N SER A 96 -5.37 -15.99 4.41
CA SER A 96 -4.78 -17.19 3.81
C SER A 96 -3.63 -16.88 2.87
N ALA A 97 -3.72 -15.81 2.08
CA ALA A 97 -2.68 -15.40 1.13
C ALA A 97 -1.45 -14.85 1.86
N VAL A 98 -1.64 -14.02 2.90
CA VAL A 98 -0.54 -13.50 3.75
C VAL A 98 0.19 -14.65 4.44
N ILE A 99 -0.53 -15.57 5.09
CA ILE A 99 0.09 -16.73 5.75
C ILE A 99 0.91 -17.57 4.77
N GLN A 100 0.39 -17.83 3.56
CA GLN A 100 1.13 -18.58 2.54
C GLN A 100 2.38 -17.83 2.07
N ALA A 101 2.26 -16.51 1.86
CA ALA A 101 3.34 -15.66 1.40
C ALA A 101 4.46 -15.45 2.45
N SER A 102 4.18 -15.66 3.74
CA SER A 102 5.13 -15.44 4.84
C SER A 102 6.45 -16.22 4.70
N THR A 103 6.46 -17.32 3.94
CA THR A 103 7.67 -18.14 3.70
C THR A 103 8.55 -17.66 2.54
N LEU A 104 8.10 -16.66 1.78
CA LEU A 104 8.70 -16.13 0.55
C LEU A 104 9.46 -14.81 0.82
N PRO A 105 10.36 -14.34 -0.06
CA PRO A 105 11.05 -13.05 0.09
C PRO A 105 10.13 -11.87 -0.28
N LEU A 106 9.10 -11.65 0.54
CA LEU A 106 8.04 -10.66 0.33
C LEU A 106 7.72 -9.90 1.62
N SER A 107 7.58 -8.58 1.52
CA SER A 107 6.90 -7.72 2.47
C SER A 107 5.68 -7.07 1.81
N ILE A 108 4.65 -6.75 2.59
CA ILE A 108 3.41 -6.13 2.14
C ILE A 108 3.19 -4.88 2.99
N ILE A 109 3.16 -3.71 2.37
CA ILE A 109 2.78 -2.47 3.03
C ILE A 109 1.39 -2.08 2.55
N ILE A 110 0.49 -1.78 3.49
CA ILE A 110 -0.87 -1.34 3.22
C ILE A 110 -0.99 0.11 3.71
N VAL A 111 -1.30 1.03 2.80
CA VAL A 111 -1.55 2.43 3.13
C VAL A 111 -3.04 2.72 2.95
N GLY A 112 -3.71 3.03 4.06
CA GLY A 112 -5.12 3.42 4.08
C GLY A 112 -5.27 4.92 3.87
N VAL A 113 -5.94 5.35 2.80
CA VAL A 113 -6.25 6.76 2.51
C VAL A 113 -7.73 7.06 2.80
N GLY A 114 -8.06 8.32 3.06
CA GLY A 114 -9.45 8.71 3.36
C GLY A 114 -9.88 8.35 4.78
N ASN A 115 -11.19 8.22 4.98
CA ASN A 115 -11.81 8.24 6.30
C ASN A 115 -12.48 6.92 6.75
N ASP A 116 -12.36 5.83 5.99
CA ASP A 116 -13.07 4.57 6.28
C ASP A 116 -12.57 3.88 7.58
N ASN A 117 -13.22 2.79 8.01
CA ASN A 117 -12.76 1.99 9.15
C ASN A 117 -11.64 1.02 8.72
N PHE A 118 -10.48 1.08 9.37
CA PHE A 118 -9.32 0.22 9.05
C PHE A 118 -9.01 -0.85 10.11
N GLU A 119 -9.93 -1.16 11.03
CA GLU A 119 -9.74 -2.21 12.04
C GLU A 119 -9.29 -3.58 11.47
N LYS A 120 -9.77 -3.95 10.27
CA LYS A 120 -9.33 -5.20 9.61
C LYS A 120 -7.89 -5.15 9.11
N MET A 121 -7.35 -3.97 8.86
CA MET A 121 -5.96 -3.80 8.44
C MET A 121 -5.04 -3.93 9.66
N ASP A 122 -5.47 -3.43 10.83
CA ASP A 122 -4.77 -3.65 12.10
C ASP A 122 -4.70 -5.15 12.45
N GLU A 123 -5.73 -5.94 12.09
CA GLU A 123 -5.70 -7.41 12.23
C GLU A 123 -4.61 -8.04 11.34
N LEU A 124 -4.35 -7.48 10.15
CA LEU A 124 -3.31 -7.98 9.24
C LEU A 124 -1.90 -7.61 9.69
N ASP A 125 -1.72 -6.45 10.31
CA ASP A 125 -0.42 -5.93 10.78
C ASP A 125 0.24 -6.88 11.78
N SER A 126 -0.54 -7.39 12.75
CA SER A 126 -0.12 -8.52 13.59
C SER A 126 1.18 -8.32 14.42
N ASP A 127 1.54 -7.08 14.75
CA ASP A 127 2.76 -6.70 15.50
C ASP A 127 2.97 -7.50 16.80
N ASP A 128 1.88 -7.81 17.52
CA ASP A 128 1.92 -8.49 18.82
C ASP A 128 2.06 -10.02 18.70
N LYS A 129 1.62 -10.61 17.58
CA LYS A 129 1.53 -12.07 17.40
C LYS A 129 1.49 -12.46 15.94
N LEU A 130 2.14 -13.58 15.61
CA LEU A 130 2.08 -14.13 14.25
C LEU A 130 0.63 -14.38 13.80
N LEU A 131 0.29 -13.84 12.63
CA LEU A 131 -1.01 -13.99 12.00
C LEU A 131 -1.38 -15.47 11.87
N SER A 132 -2.58 -15.83 12.35
CA SER A 132 -3.05 -17.21 12.38
C SER A 132 -4.49 -17.33 11.90
N PHE A 133 -4.76 -18.27 11.00
CA PHE A 133 -6.09 -18.51 10.43
C PHE A 133 -6.25 -19.99 10.01
N ASN A 134 -7.39 -20.59 10.34
CA ASN A 134 -7.71 -22.00 10.05
C ASN A 134 -6.62 -23.00 10.46
N GLY A 135 -6.07 -22.84 11.68
CA GLY A 135 -5.05 -23.73 12.23
C GLY A 135 -3.66 -23.60 11.58
N ARG A 136 -3.46 -22.61 10.72
CA ARG A 136 -2.15 -22.26 10.14
C ARG A 136 -1.68 -20.94 10.74
N THR A 137 -0.38 -20.82 10.93
CA THR A 137 0.28 -19.62 11.45
C THR A 137 1.33 -19.16 10.44
N ALA A 138 1.46 -17.85 10.24
CA ALA A 138 2.49 -17.26 9.41
C ALA A 138 3.89 -17.62 9.92
N ALA A 139 4.84 -17.84 9.02
CA ALA A 139 6.22 -18.18 9.39
C ALA A 139 6.99 -17.01 10.00
N ARG A 140 6.56 -15.79 9.70
CA ARG A 140 7.09 -14.51 10.15
C ARG A 140 6.06 -13.42 9.84
N ASP A 141 6.23 -12.28 10.48
CA ASP A 141 5.49 -11.09 10.10
C ASP A 141 5.99 -10.53 8.76
N ILE A 142 5.04 -10.08 7.93
CA ILE A 142 5.29 -9.55 6.59
C ILE A 142 4.41 -8.35 6.24
N VAL A 143 3.48 -7.93 7.10
CA VAL A 143 2.54 -6.85 6.80
C VAL A 143 2.97 -5.61 7.58
N GLN A 144 2.85 -4.43 6.97
CA GLN A 144 2.87 -3.14 7.67
C GLN A 144 1.61 -2.39 7.26
N PHE A 145 0.79 -1.94 8.21
CA PHE A 145 -0.32 -1.05 7.94
C PHE A 145 -0.03 0.39 8.38
N VAL A 146 -0.39 1.36 7.53
CA VAL A 146 -0.26 2.79 7.84
C VAL A 146 -1.51 3.57 7.40
N PRO A 147 -2.29 4.13 8.33
CA PRO A 147 -3.36 5.07 8.00
C PRO A 147 -2.78 6.45 7.63
N PHE A 148 -2.79 6.78 6.34
CA PHE A 148 -2.19 8.02 5.79
C PHE A 148 -2.75 9.29 6.43
N ARG A 149 -4.03 9.29 6.86
CA ARG A 149 -4.67 10.44 7.49
C ARG A 149 -3.96 10.94 8.75
N ASN A 150 -3.23 10.08 9.45
CA ASN A 150 -2.50 10.43 10.67
C ASN A 150 -1.33 11.41 10.39
N PHE A 151 -0.93 11.53 9.13
CA PHE A 151 0.19 12.38 8.68
C PHE A 151 -0.29 13.63 7.92
N LEU A 152 -1.60 13.79 7.72
CA LEU A 152 -2.19 14.96 7.05
C LEU A 152 -2.54 16.10 8.02
N THR A 153 -2.63 15.80 9.33
CA THR A 153 -3.16 16.74 10.32
C THR A 153 -2.04 17.50 11.02
N GLY A 154 -1.85 18.75 10.61
CA GLY A 154 -1.13 19.74 11.41
C GLY A 154 -0.89 21.03 10.63
N ALA A 155 -1.68 22.08 10.89
CA ALA A 155 -1.42 23.44 10.42
C ALA A 155 -0.09 24.05 10.93
N GLN A 156 0.74 23.24 11.61
CA GLN A 156 2.00 23.61 12.27
C GLN A 156 3.18 22.70 11.90
N MET A 157 2.94 21.57 11.19
CA MET A 157 4.04 20.71 10.77
C MET A 157 4.48 21.13 9.36
N GLU A 158 5.78 21.39 9.20
CA GLU A 158 6.37 21.57 7.87
C GLU A 158 6.08 20.33 7.01
N PHE A 159 5.69 20.57 5.76
CA PHE A 159 5.31 19.51 4.82
C PHE A 159 6.42 18.46 4.65
N SER A 160 7.67 18.90 4.68
CA SER A 160 8.86 18.03 4.64
C SER A 160 8.95 17.08 5.84
N MET A 161 8.58 17.52 7.04
CA MET A 161 8.55 16.69 8.24
C MET A 161 7.43 15.66 8.19
N ALA A 162 6.25 16.05 7.69
CA ALA A 162 5.14 15.12 7.51
C ALA A 162 5.47 14.01 6.50
N GLN A 163 6.15 14.35 5.39
CA GLN A 163 6.65 13.38 4.43
C GLN A 163 7.67 12.42 5.04
N ALA A 164 8.64 12.94 5.80
CA ALA A 164 9.65 12.13 6.46
C ALA A 164 9.05 11.19 7.52
N ALA A 165 8.07 11.69 8.30
CA ALA A 165 7.36 10.89 9.29
C ALA A 165 6.54 9.77 8.63
N LEU A 166 5.83 10.06 7.54
CA LEU A 166 5.13 9.04 6.77
C LEU A 166 6.09 8.01 6.19
N ALA A 167 7.18 8.44 5.57
CA ALA A 167 8.16 7.53 4.98
C ALA A 167 8.80 6.63 6.04
N LYS A 168 9.07 7.17 7.22
CA LYS A 168 9.55 6.40 8.37
C LYS A 168 8.55 5.32 8.75
N GLU A 169 7.27 5.68 8.91
CA GLU A 169 6.24 4.72 9.34
C GLU A 169 6.00 3.62 8.29
N VAL A 170 5.85 4.02 7.01
CA VAL A 170 5.62 3.11 5.88
C VAL A 170 6.74 2.08 5.72
N LEU A 171 7.98 2.43 6.10
CA LEU A 171 9.15 1.58 5.94
C LEU A 171 9.64 0.97 7.26
N ALA A 172 8.95 1.20 8.38
CA ALA A 172 9.45 0.90 9.72
C ALA A 172 9.88 -0.58 9.87
N GLU A 173 9.05 -1.51 9.39
CA GLU A 173 9.29 -2.94 9.55
C GLU A 173 10.08 -3.62 8.42
N VAL A 174 10.16 -3.00 7.24
CA VAL A 174 10.79 -3.63 6.08
C VAL A 174 12.22 -4.12 6.37
N PRO A 175 13.09 -3.37 7.08
CA PRO A 175 14.42 -3.87 7.45
C PRO A 175 14.39 -5.17 8.25
N ASP A 176 13.54 -5.26 9.26
CA ASP A 176 13.44 -6.44 10.12
C ASP A 176 12.81 -7.62 9.39
N GLN A 177 11.78 -7.37 8.57
CA GLN A 177 11.16 -8.40 7.73
C GLN A 177 12.16 -9.00 6.71
N VAL A 178 12.98 -8.16 6.07
CA VAL A 178 14.05 -8.60 5.16
C VAL A 178 15.08 -9.44 5.90
N THR A 179 15.61 -8.94 7.03
CA THR A 179 16.67 -9.65 7.75
C THR A 179 16.17 -10.94 8.38
N SER A 180 14.93 -10.96 8.87
CA SER A 180 14.24 -12.16 9.37
C SER A 180 14.15 -13.24 8.29
N TYR A 181 13.71 -12.87 7.08
CA TYR A 181 13.67 -13.80 5.94
C TYR A 181 15.06 -14.35 5.62
N MET A 182 16.06 -13.49 5.43
CA MET A 182 17.41 -13.91 5.03
C MET A 182 18.03 -14.87 6.07
N LYS A 183 17.88 -14.55 7.37
CA LYS A 183 18.31 -15.42 8.48
C LYS A 183 17.59 -16.77 8.44
N SER A 184 16.27 -16.78 8.26
CA SER A 184 15.47 -18.04 8.20
C SER A 184 15.88 -18.97 7.06
N LYS A 185 16.47 -18.41 5.98
CA LYS A 185 16.94 -19.15 4.81
C LYS A 185 18.45 -19.40 4.80
N ASN A 186 19.17 -19.02 5.87
CA ASN A 186 20.63 -19.09 5.94
C ASN A 186 21.33 -18.37 4.78
N ILE A 187 20.77 -17.23 4.34
CA ILE A 187 21.34 -16.40 3.28
C ILE A 187 22.21 -15.33 3.92
N ALA A 188 23.52 -15.39 3.63
CA ALA A 188 24.46 -14.37 4.08
C ALA A 188 24.45 -13.15 3.13
N PRO A 189 24.68 -11.93 3.65
CA PRO A 189 24.90 -10.76 2.82
C PRO A 189 26.06 -11.00 1.84
N LYS A 190 25.87 -10.60 0.58
CA LYS A 190 26.98 -10.54 -0.37
C LYS A 190 27.97 -9.45 0.08
N PRO A 191 29.26 -9.56 -0.27
CA PRO A 191 30.20 -8.45 -0.09
C PRO A 191 29.62 -7.16 -0.68
N PRO A 192 29.90 -5.98 -0.09
CA PRO A 192 29.47 -4.72 -0.66
C PRO A 192 29.91 -4.64 -2.13
N GLN A 193 28.93 -4.55 -3.03
CA GLN A 193 29.20 -4.08 -4.39
C GLN A 193 29.05 -2.56 -4.34
N ASP A 194 29.94 -1.82 -5.00
CA ASP A 194 29.92 -0.35 -4.98
C ASP A 194 28.49 0.15 -5.27
N PRO A 195 27.89 0.98 -4.39
CA PRO A 195 26.45 1.24 -4.38
C PRO A 195 25.99 2.21 -5.47
N THR A 196 26.86 2.65 -6.37
CA THR A 196 26.45 3.40 -7.56
C THR A 196 26.20 2.41 -8.69
N PRO A 197 24.94 2.17 -9.10
CA PRO A 197 24.71 1.81 -10.48
C PRO A 197 25.41 2.89 -11.32
N GLU A 198 26.31 2.51 -12.23
CA GLU A 198 26.63 3.39 -13.35
C GLU A 198 25.28 3.80 -13.96
N GLU A 199 24.85 5.03 -13.71
CA GLU A 199 23.83 5.64 -14.53
C GLU A 199 24.39 5.56 -15.94
N ALA A 200 23.76 4.72 -16.79
CA ALA A 200 24.11 4.66 -18.20
C ALA A 200 24.08 6.10 -18.72
N ASP A 201 25.27 6.60 -19.08
CA ASP A 201 25.54 7.99 -19.42
C ASP A 201 24.36 8.63 -20.17
N GLY A 202 23.73 9.58 -19.51
CA GLY A 202 22.77 10.47 -20.14
C GLY A 202 23.46 11.23 -21.26
N ILE A 203 23.18 10.85 -22.51
CA ILE A 203 23.37 11.73 -23.65
C ILE A 203 22.37 12.89 -23.51
N TYR A 204 22.78 13.93 -22.79
CA TYR A 204 22.28 15.28 -22.96
C TYR A 204 23.37 16.06 -23.71
N PRO A 205 23.12 16.55 -24.94
CA PRO A 205 24.12 17.32 -25.67
C PRO A 205 24.25 18.71 -25.04
N ASN A 206 25.22 18.89 -24.15
CA ASN A 206 25.72 20.22 -23.81
C ASN A 206 26.74 20.66 -24.87
N SER A 207 26.24 21.22 -25.97
CA SER A 207 27.05 22.04 -26.86
C SER A 207 26.77 23.51 -26.58
N LEU A 208 27.72 24.18 -25.92
CA LEU A 208 28.22 25.52 -26.25
C LEU A 208 29.43 25.81 -25.35
N HIS A 209 30.59 25.26 -25.73
CA HIS A 209 31.86 25.88 -25.42
C HIS A 209 32.12 26.97 -26.47
N GLN A 210 32.20 28.23 -26.03
CA GLN A 210 33.09 29.23 -26.63
C GLN A 210 33.92 29.79 -25.47
N ASN A 211 35.12 29.28 -25.26
CA ASN A 211 36.39 29.64 -25.89
C ASN A 211 37.16 30.62 -24.99
N SER A 212 38.35 30.16 -24.62
CA SER A 212 39.33 30.74 -23.72
C SER A 212 39.91 32.06 -24.24
N ASN A 213 40.18 33.00 -23.33
CA ASN A 213 41.43 33.79 -23.34
C ASN A 213 41.68 34.43 -21.96
N SER A 214 42.84 34.10 -21.40
CA SER A 214 43.49 34.60 -20.18
C SER A 214 44.07 36.02 -20.37
N ILE A 215 44.10 36.91 -19.38
CA ILE A 215 45.21 37.32 -18.44
C ILE A 215 44.88 38.81 -18.02
N PRO A 216 45.35 39.46 -16.92
CA PRO A 216 45.64 39.10 -15.52
C PRO A 216 44.91 40.03 -14.48
N TYR A 217 45.08 39.71 -13.19
CA TYR A 217 44.72 40.57 -12.04
C TYR A 217 45.51 41.90 -12.00
N ASP A 218 44.82 43.00 -11.68
CA ASP A 218 45.41 44.28 -11.24
C ASP A 218 44.70 44.78 -9.96
N GLN A 219 45.49 45.34 -9.04
CA GLN A 219 45.09 45.84 -7.73
C GLN A 219 44.56 47.28 -7.84
N GLY A 220 43.38 47.55 -7.29
CA GLY A 220 42.88 48.91 -7.14
C GLY A 220 41.66 49.01 -6.22
N SER A 221 41.89 49.54 -5.02
CA SER A 221 40.89 49.95 -4.03
C SER A 221 39.94 51.02 -4.58
N VAL A 222 38.61 50.95 -4.33
CA VAL A 222 37.78 52.11 -3.87
C VAL A 222 36.43 51.63 -3.27
N ASP A 223 36.17 52.12 -2.06
CA ASP A 223 34.95 52.42 -1.30
C ASP A 223 33.58 51.74 -1.53
N THR A 224 33.11 51.24 -0.39
CA THR A 224 31.72 51.12 0.04
C THR A 224 30.96 52.44 0.02
N ALA A 225 29.87 52.53 -0.75
CA ALA A 225 28.55 53.03 -0.32
C ALA A 225 27.63 53.27 -1.54
N ARG A 226 26.33 52.95 -1.36
CA ARG A 226 25.17 53.49 -2.09
C ARG A 226 25.03 52.98 -3.55
N LEU A 227 23.91 52.44 -4.02
CA LEU A 227 22.51 52.65 -3.69
C LEU A 227 21.66 51.47 -4.20
N SER A 228 20.62 51.24 -3.40
CA SER A 228 19.36 50.58 -3.71
C SER A 228 18.73 51.00 -5.04
N GLU A 229 18.22 50.00 -5.75
CA GLU A 229 16.94 49.95 -6.50
C GLU A 229 17.11 49.05 -7.72
N ILE A 230 16.41 47.92 -7.76
CA ILE A 230 15.67 47.46 -8.94
C ILE A 230 14.66 46.41 -8.45
N SER A 231 13.41 46.84 -8.56
CA SER A 231 12.17 46.13 -8.35
C SER A 231 12.01 45.04 -9.41
N TYR A 232 11.80 43.78 -9.02
CA TYR A 232 11.39 42.75 -9.97
C TYR A 232 9.88 42.83 -10.20
N HIS A 233 9.54 43.24 -11.42
CA HIS A 233 8.21 43.12 -12.02
C HIS A 233 7.85 41.64 -12.20
N SER A 234 6.84 41.17 -11.46
CA SER A 234 6.21 39.87 -11.70
C SER A 234 5.14 40.01 -12.78
N SER A 235 5.37 39.44 -13.97
CA SER A 235 4.27 39.20 -14.94
C SER A 235 3.56 37.88 -14.62
N PRO A 236 2.22 37.82 -14.79
CA PRO A 236 1.39 36.74 -14.27
C PRO A 236 1.25 35.58 -15.28
N TYR A 237 1.52 34.36 -14.84
CA TYR A 237 1.02 33.18 -15.54
C TYR A 237 -0.43 32.92 -15.15
N ASN A 238 -1.28 33.00 -16.16
CA ASN A 238 -2.71 32.81 -16.11
C ASN A 238 -3.04 31.31 -16.04
N THR A 239 -3.41 30.80 -14.85
CA THR A 239 -4.01 29.47 -14.69
C THR A 239 -5.54 29.57 -14.76
N PRO A 240 -6.23 28.82 -15.64
CA PRO A 240 -7.68 28.77 -15.64
C PRO A 240 -8.21 28.15 -14.33
N ARG A 241 -8.95 28.93 -13.54
CA ARG A 241 -9.81 28.42 -12.46
C ARG A 241 -10.90 27.53 -13.06
N MET A 242 -10.86 26.22 -12.82
CA MET A 242 -12.06 25.39 -12.90
C MET A 242 -12.81 25.47 -11.57
N SER A 243 -14.04 25.98 -11.60
CA SER A 243 -14.96 25.95 -10.47
C SER A 243 -15.21 24.50 -10.04
N ILE A 244 -14.91 24.21 -8.77
CA ILE A 244 -15.33 22.97 -8.11
C ILE A 244 -16.84 23.06 -7.95
N ASN A 245 -17.57 22.35 -8.82
CA ASN A 245 -18.98 22.07 -8.60
C ASN A 245 -19.05 21.01 -7.50
N GLN A 246 -19.59 21.36 -6.33
CA GLN A 246 -19.89 20.42 -5.25
C GLN A 246 -21.04 19.52 -5.70
N GLY A 247 -20.70 18.39 -6.32
CA GLY A 247 -21.63 17.30 -6.60
C GLY A 247 -21.03 15.99 -6.09
N GLN A 248 -21.52 15.51 -4.95
CA GLN A 248 -21.24 14.16 -4.49
C GLN A 248 -21.84 13.15 -5.49
N PRO A 249 -21.10 12.12 -5.94
CA PRO A 249 -21.71 11.01 -6.67
C PRO A 249 -22.56 10.18 -5.70
N SER A 250 -23.87 10.16 -5.96
CA SER A 250 -24.86 9.36 -5.23
C SER A 250 -24.92 7.93 -5.79
N TYR A 251 -24.84 6.94 -4.91
CA TYR A 251 -25.07 5.53 -5.25
C TYR A 251 -26.58 5.25 -5.35
N PRO A 252 -27.08 4.54 -6.38
CA PRO A 252 -28.48 4.14 -6.43
C PRO A 252 -28.75 3.02 -5.40
N VAL A 253 -29.62 3.32 -4.43
CA VAL A 253 -30.25 2.31 -3.57
C VAL A 253 -31.44 1.73 -4.35
N GLN A 254 -31.37 0.46 -4.73
CA GLN A 254 -32.54 -0.28 -5.20
C GLN A 254 -33.38 -0.67 -3.99
N ALA A 255 -34.59 -0.13 -3.93
CA ALA A 255 -35.61 -0.46 -2.94
C ALA A 255 -36.35 -1.73 -3.38
N ASP A 256 -36.08 -2.85 -2.72
CA ASP A 256 -37.06 -3.93 -2.58
C ASP A 256 -37.57 -3.92 -1.14
N GLY A 257 -38.88 -3.69 -1.01
CA GLY A 257 -39.54 -3.43 0.26
C GLY A 257 -39.66 -4.66 1.14
N ILE A 258 -39.22 -4.54 2.39
CA ILE A 258 -39.77 -5.29 3.51
C ILE A 258 -39.94 -4.32 4.69
N GLN A 259 -41.19 -4.07 5.07
CA GLN A 259 -41.55 -3.34 6.28
C GLN A 259 -40.92 -4.02 7.51
N ARG A 260 -40.15 -3.27 8.32
CA ARG A 260 -40.00 -3.59 9.75
C ARG A 260 -40.05 -2.33 10.61
N SER A 261 -40.90 -2.45 11.61
CA SER A 261 -41.33 -1.49 12.61
C SER A 261 -40.20 -0.96 13.50
N SER A 262 -40.34 0.31 13.84
CA SER A 262 -39.59 1.09 14.83
C SER A 262 -39.79 0.60 16.28
N ALA A 263 -38.69 0.49 17.04
CA ALA A 263 -38.65 0.72 18.49
C ALA A 263 -37.22 1.11 18.92
N PRO A 264 -37.04 2.12 19.81
CA PRO A 264 -35.73 2.61 20.25
C PRO A 264 -35.23 1.85 21.49
N TYR A 265 -33.91 1.66 21.62
CA TYR A 265 -33.31 1.20 22.87
C TYR A 265 -32.60 2.36 23.59
N THR A 266 -33.05 2.59 24.82
CA THR A 266 -32.44 3.43 25.85
C THR A 266 -31.30 2.68 26.54
N LEU A 267 -30.22 3.42 26.85
CA LEU A 267 -29.17 3.04 27.77
C LEU A 267 -29.70 3.00 29.21
N GLU A 268 -29.44 1.91 29.93
CA GLU A 268 -29.35 1.96 31.39
C GLU A 268 -28.36 0.93 31.94
N ASN A 269 -27.63 1.39 32.94
CA ASN A 269 -26.43 0.83 33.55
C ASN A 269 -26.82 0.27 34.93
N SER A 270 -26.40 -0.95 35.30
CA SER A 270 -25.99 -1.35 36.67
C SER A 270 -26.07 -2.87 36.93
N GLY A 271 -25.07 -3.40 37.65
CA GLY A 271 -25.33 -4.29 38.80
C GLY A 271 -25.15 -5.81 38.67
N ILE A 272 -23.90 -6.27 38.82
CA ILE A 272 -23.43 -7.33 39.74
C ILE A 272 -24.26 -8.65 39.92
N GLN A 273 -23.54 -9.76 39.64
CA GLN A 273 -23.47 -11.07 40.37
C GLN A 273 -24.30 -12.32 39.96
N ARG A 274 -23.53 -13.34 39.53
CA ARG A 274 -23.47 -14.78 39.95
C ARG A 274 -23.72 -15.82 38.84
N ASN A 275 -22.68 -16.62 38.58
CA ASN A 275 -22.78 -17.95 37.96
C ASN A 275 -23.50 -18.94 38.89
N PRO A 276 -24.19 -19.95 38.32
CA PRO A 276 -23.70 -21.32 38.49
C PRO A 276 -23.70 -22.17 37.20
N ALA A 277 -22.88 -23.23 37.22
CA ALA A 277 -22.54 -24.13 36.10
C ALA A 277 -23.54 -25.32 35.92
N PRO A 278 -23.21 -26.42 35.20
CA PRO A 278 -23.75 -26.80 33.89
C PRO A 278 -24.73 -28.00 33.91
N TYR A 279 -25.46 -28.22 32.81
CA TYR A 279 -26.39 -29.34 32.64
C TYR A 279 -25.67 -30.69 32.38
N PRO A 280 -26.25 -31.85 32.79
CA PRO A 280 -25.61 -33.17 32.69
C PRO A 280 -25.88 -33.90 31.37
N VAL A 281 -24.93 -34.76 31.00
CA VAL A 281 -24.93 -35.67 29.82
C VAL A 281 -25.54 -37.02 30.22
N ASP A 282 -26.50 -37.53 29.43
CA ASP A 282 -27.12 -38.86 29.61
C ASP A 282 -26.29 -39.96 28.91
N PRO A 283 -25.79 -40.99 29.63
CA PRO A 283 -24.99 -42.08 29.08
C PRO A 283 -25.83 -43.34 28.85
N SER A 284 -26.47 -43.46 27.70
CA SER A 284 -27.18 -44.70 27.31
C SER A 284 -27.09 -44.99 25.82
N ARG A 285 -25.91 -45.42 25.34
CA ARG A 285 -25.72 -46.34 24.19
C ARG A 285 -24.22 -46.63 23.96
N MET A 286 -23.70 -47.58 24.72
CA MET A 286 -22.49 -48.32 24.38
C MET A 286 -22.78 -49.80 24.58
N VAL A 287 -22.88 -50.58 23.49
CA VAL A 287 -22.57 -52.01 23.47
C VAL A 287 -22.07 -52.38 22.06
N SER A 288 -20.77 -52.66 21.94
CA SER A 288 -20.09 -53.40 20.86
C SER A 288 -20.16 -54.92 21.15
N PRO A 289 -19.41 -55.84 20.51
CA PRO A 289 -18.96 -56.00 19.11
C PRO A 289 -19.26 -57.42 18.56
N SER A 290 -19.15 -57.66 17.24
CA SER A 290 -18.62 -58.93 16.67
C SER A 290 -18.55 -58.89 15.13
N ALA A 291 -17.36 -59.15 14.59
CA ALA A 291 -17.12 -59.64 13.22
C ALA A 291 -17.43 -61.16 13.14
N PRO A 292 -17.24 -61.93 12.04
CA PRO A 292 -16.79 -61.59 10.67
C PRO A 292 -17.70 -62.21 9.56
N TYR A 293 -17.35 -62.04 8.27
CA TYR A 293 -17.25 -63.08 7.22
C TYR A 293 -17.37 -62.49 5.80
N ASN A 294 -16.38 -62.88 4.97
CA ASN A 294 -16.25 -62.84 3.50
C ASN A 294 -16.10 -61.50 2.79
#